data_AF-A0A833YU86-F1
#
_entry.id   AF-A0A833YU86-F1
#
_cell.length_a   1.000
_cell.length_b   1.000
_cell.length_c   1.000
_cell.angle_alpha   90.00
_cell.angle_beta   90.00
_cell.angle_gamma   90.00
#
_symmetry.space_group_name_H-M   'P 1'
#
loop_
_entity.id
_entity.type
_entity.pdbx_description
1 polymer ?
#
loop_
_entity_poly.entity_id
_entity_poly.type
_entity_poly.pdbx_seq_one_letter_code
_entity_poly.pdbx_strand_id
1 'polypeptide(L)'
;MWATYIRATVRKERGLPVLVELLQSETDKVVRAVAIALRNLSLDRRNKDLIGSYAMAELVRNVRNAQAPARPGAHLEEDTVVAVLNTIHEIVSDSLDNARSLLQARGVPALVALGASSQSVREAKAASHVLQTVWSYKELRGALQKDGWTKTRFQSAATNAKGPKAALSSGGFDDSTLPLVDKSLDGEKPGSRDVIPMEALGPDGYTTVDQREWRARGSAPVGDISEKEPLKPDPSRKAPPGPSRPAVRLVDAVGDAKPQPVDSWV
;
A
#
# COMPACT_ATOMS: atom_id res chain seq x y z
N MET A 1 6.80 21.88 13.99
CA MET A 1 5.88 22.25 15.08
C MET A 1 4.51 21.56 14.96
N TRP A 2 3.73 21.78 13.89
CA TRP A 2 2.37 21.23 13.77
C TRP A 2 2.29 19.69 13.67
N ALA A 3 3.11 19.05 12.85
CA ALA A 3 3.12 17.58 12.73
C ALA A 3 3.48 16.88 14.06
N THR A 4 4.43 17.42 14.81
CA THR A 4 4.81 16.91 16.14
C THR A 4 3.65 17.04 17.13
N TYR A 5 2.94 18.16 17.11
CA TYR A 5 1.74 18.37 17.92
C TYR A 5 0.66 17.33 17.59
N ILE A 6 0.33 17.14 16.31
CA ILE A 6 -0.67 16.14 15.90
C ILE A 6 -0.30 14.74 16.38
N ARG A 7 0.95 14.31 16.16
CA ARG A 7 1.40 12.98 16.62
C ARG A 7 1.24 12.80 18.12
N ALA A 8 1.53 13.84 18.90
CA ALA A 8 1.35 13.82 20.34
C ALA A 8 -0.13 13.79 20.74
N THR A 9 -0.98 14.59 20.08
CA THR A 9 -2.42 14.64 20.34
C THR A 9 -3.10 13.32 20.01
N VAL A 10 -2.83 12.71 18.85
CA VAL A 10 -3.40 11.40 18.48
C VAL A 10 -3.10 10.33 19.53
N ARG A 11 -1.90 10.33 20.10
CA ARG A 11 -1.55 9.42 21.21
C ARG A 11 -2.35 9.72 22.48
N LYS A 12 -2.45 11.00 22.87
CA LYS A 12 -3.15 11.43 24.09
C LYS A 12 -4.65 11.16 24.02
N GLU A 13 -5.25 11.35 22.84
CA GLU A 13 -6.68 11.15 22.57
C GLU A 13 -7.04 9.69 22.26
N ARG A 14 -6.21 8.71 22.67
CA ARG A 14 -6.44 7.27 22.44
C ARG A 14 -6.65 6.88 20.96
N GLY A 15 -6.12 7.66 20.02
CA GLY A 15 -6.25 7.38 18.59
C GLY A 15 -5.44 6.17 18.12
N LEU A 16 -4.35 5.81 18.83
CA LEU A 16 -3.51 4.67 18.44
C LEU A 16 -4.26 3.33 18.54
N PRO A 17 -4.91 2.96 19.66
CA PRO A 17 -5.74 1.75 19.74
C PRO A 17 -6.80 1.67 18.65
N VAL A 18 -7.52 2.77 18.39
CA VAL A 18 -8.56 2.82 17.35
C VAL A 18 -7.98 2.51 15.96
N LEU A 19 -6.81 3.07 15.63
CA LEU A 19 -6.12 2.74 14.38
C LEU A 19 -5.70 1.26 14.35
N VAL A 20 -5.25 0.69 15.45
CA VAL A 20 -4.88 -0.74 15.53
C VAL A 20 -6.11 -1.64 15.33
N GLU A 21 -7.27 -1.29 15.88
CA GLU A 21 -8.52 -2.01 15.64
C GLU A 21 -8.92 -1.96 14.16
N LEU A 22 -8.74 -0.80 13.49
CA LEU A 22 -9.05 -0.67 12.07
C LEU A 22 -8.12 -1.49 11.15
N LEU A 23 -6.93 -1.93 11.61
CA LEU A 23 -6.12 -2.93 10.90
C LEU A 23 -6.82 -4.30 10.80
N GLN A 24 -7.89 -4.53 11.57
CA GLN A 24 -8.70 -5.74 11.51
C GLN A 24 -9.81 -5.69 10.45
N SER A 25 -9.99 -4.55 9.80
CA SER A 25 -11.01 -4.38 8.77
C SER A 25 -10.83 -5.36 7.60
N GLU A 26 -11.95 -5.87 7.09
CA GLU A 26 -12.00 -6.63 5.83
C GLU A 26 -11.90 -5.73 4.60
N THR A 27 -11.96 -4.39 4.79
CA THR A 27 -11.87 -3.43 3.70
C THR A 27 -10.41 -3.05 3.42
N ASP A 28 -9.88 -3.48 2.27
CA ASP A 28 -8.49 -3.20 1.84
C ASP A 28 -8.11 -1.72 1.97
N LYS A 29 -8.96 -0.82 1.47
CA LYS A 29 -8.72 0.63 1.51
C LYS A 29 -8.57 1.18 2.93
N VAL A 30 -9.31 0.61 3.90
CA VAL A 30 -9.21 0.99 5.31
C VAL A 30 -7.86 0.53 5.86
N VAL A 31 -7.50 -0.74 5.65
CA VAL A 31 -6.22 -1.30 6.08
C VAL A 31 -5.05 -0.49 5.51
N ARG A 32 -5.11 -0.11 4.23
CA ARG A 32 -4.09 0.72 3.56
C ARG A 32 -3.95 2.09 4.21
N ALA A 33 -5.05 2.81 4.39
CA ALA A 33 -5.04 4.14 4.99
C ALA A 33 -4.48 4.12 6.41
N VAL A 34 -4.88 3.12 7.19
CA VAL A 34 -4.43 2.91 8.57
C VAL A 34 -2.94 2.57 8.64
N ALA A 35 -2.45 1.66 7.78
CA ALA A 35 -1.03 1.34 7.73
C ALA A 35 -0.17 2.59 7.44
N ILE A 36 -0.55 3.37 6.43
CA ILE A 36 0.12 4.63 6.08
C ILE A 36 0.08 5.62 7.26
N ALA A 37 -1.08 5.75 7.93
CA ALA A 37 -1.21 6.61 9.10
C ALA A 37 -0.29 6.16 10.24
N LEU A 38 -0.27 4.88 10.58
CA LEU A 38 0.59 4.32 11.62
C LEU A 38 2.08 4.55 11.32
N ARG A 39 2.50 4.38 10.06
CA ARG A 39 3.87 4.68 9.64
C ARG A 39 4.23 6.16 9.85
N ASN A 40 3.31 7.07 9.53
CA ASN A 40 3.54 8.50 9.73
C ASN A 40 3.57 8.89 11.22
N LEU A 41 2.78 8.21 12.04
CA LEU A 41 2.75 8.40 13.50
C LEU A 41 4.01 7.84 14.16
N SER A 42 4.58 6.73 13.66
CA SER A 42 5.80 6.12 14.18
C SER A 42 7.08 6.93 13.90
N LEU A 43 6.99 8.04 13.17
CA LEU A 43 8.11 9.01 13.07
C LEU A 43 8.37 9.72 14.41
N ASP A 44 7.39 9.76 15.32
CA ASP A 44 7.62 10.14 16.72
C ASP A 44 8.07 8.93 17.53
N ARG A 45 9.22 9.02 18.22
CA ARG A 45 9.82 7.90 18.95
C ARG A 45 8.88 7.27 19.98
N ARG A 46 8.18 8.08 20.76
CA ARG A 46 7.25 7.58 21.78
C ARG A 46 6.04 6.88 21.14
N ASN A 47 5.54 7.39 20.00
CA ASN A 47 4.52 6.66 19.23
C ASN A 47 5.07 5.37 18.64
N LYS A 48 6.31 5.37 18.14
CA LYS A 48 6.97 4.18 17.58
C LYS A 48 6.98 3.03 18.59
N ASP A 49 7.35 3.31 19.82
CA ASP A 49 7.42 2.30 20.89
C ASP A 49 6.02 1.74 21.23
N LEU A 50 5.01 2.61 21.35
CA LEU A 50 3.63 2.19 21.61
C LEU A 50 2.99 1.43 20.44
N ILE A 51 3.22 1.87 19.20
CA ILE A 51 2.71 1.17 18.03
C ILE A 51 3.38 -0.21 17.94
N GLY A 52 4.67 -0.31 18.25
CA GLY A 52 5.39 -1.59 18.28
C GLY A 52 4.90 -2.57 19.34
N SER A 53 4.36 -2.09 20.47
CA SER A 53 3.75 -2.97 21.48
C SER A 53 2.31 -3.39 21.13
N TYR A 54 1.50 -2.49 20.56
CA TYR A 54 0.07 -2.77 20.32
C TYR A 54 -0.23 -3.34 18.93
N ALA A 55 0.43 -2.82 17.90
CA ALA A 55 0.04 -3.07 16.50
C ALA A 55 0.80 -4.25 15.86
N MET A 56 1.92 -4.68 16.44
CA MET A 56 2.83 -5.63 15.79
C MET A 56 2.15 -6.95 15.44
N ALA A 57 1.33 -7.49 16.34
CA ALA A 57 0.57 -8.71 16.10
C ALA A 57 -0.41 -8.56 14.92
N GLU A 58 -1.12 -7.43 14.84
CA GLU A 58 -2.08 -7.15 13.77
C GLU A 58 -1.42 -6.86 12.42
N LEU A 59 -0.28 -6.18 12.42
CA LEU A 59 0.52 -5.98 11.20
C LEU A 59 1.02 -7.33 10.66
N VAL A 60 1.52 -8.23 11.54
CA VAL A 60 1.94 -9.58 11.12
C VAL A 60 0.73 -10.42 10.69
N ARG A 61 -0.44 -10.27 11.31
CA ARG A 61 -1.69 -10.93 10.86
C ARG A 61 -2.02 -10.55 9.42
N ASN A 62 -1.92 -9.27 9.07
CA ASN A 62 -2.13 -8.80 7.71
C ASN A 62 -1.09 -9.35 6.72
N VAL A 63 0.18 -9.48 7.11
CA VAL A 63 1.21 -10.16 6.29
C VAL A 63 0.87 -11.63 6.04
N ARG A 64 0.27 -12.33 7.01
CA ARG A 64 -0.21 -13.71 6.82
C ARG A 64 -1.44 -13.77 5.92
N ASN A 65 -2.37 -12.83 6.06
CA ASN A 65 -3.56 -12.77 5.22
C ASN A 65 -3.23 -12.53 3.74
N ALA A 66 -2.18 -11.76 3.45
CA ALA A 66 -1.66 -11.58 2.09
C ALA A 66 -1.16 -12.87 1.42
N GLN A 67 -0.86 -13.90 2.22
CA GLN A 67 -0.42 -15.21 1.73
C GLN A 67 -1.58 -16.20 1.59
N ALA A 68 -2.75 -15.88 2.14
CA ALA A 68 -3.88 -16.79 2.13
C ALA A 68 -4.38 -16.99 0.69
N PRO A 69 -4.76 -18.23 0.29
CA PRO A 69 -5.40 -18.47 -0.99
C PRO A 69 -6.58 -17.52 -1.17
N ALA A 70 -6.74 -16.98 -2.39
CA ALA A 70 -7.77 -16.01 -2.72
C ALA A 70 -9.17 -16.52 -2.36
N ARG A 71 -9.62 -16.21 -1.14
CA ARG A 71 -11.02 -16.30 -0.74
C ARG A 71 -11.67 -14.96 -1.08
N PRO A 72 -12.90 -14.95 -1.63
CA PRO A 72 -13.61 -13.70 -1.89
C PRO A 72 -13.68 -12.86 -0.61
N GLY A 73 -13.22 -11.61 -0.67
CA GLY A 73 -13.34 -10.63 0.43
C GLY A 73 -12.19 -10.58 1.46
N ALA A 74 -11.16 -11.44 1.36
CA ALA A 74 -10.08 -11.49 2.37
C ALA A 74 -8.66 -11.20 1.82
N HIS A 75 -8.52 -10.91 0.52
CA HIS A 75 -7.23 -10.69 -0.11
C HIS A 75 -6.86 -9.20 -0.11
N LEU A 76 -5.72 -8.87 0.49
CA LEU A 76 -5.16 -7.52 0.44
C LEU A 76 -4.55 -7.26 -0.94
N GLU A 77 -4.74 -6.05 -1.47
CA GLU A 77 -4.08 -5.65 -2.70
C GLU A 77 -2.56 -5.44 -2.48
N GLU A 78 -1.77 -5.60 -3.54
CA GLU A 78 -0.30 -5.48 -3.48
C GLU A 78 0.15 -4.18 -2.80
N ASP A 79 -0.47 -3.05 -3.14
CA ASP A 79 -0.15 -1.75 -2.57
C ASP A 79 -0.45 -1.69 -1.06
N THR A 80 -1.48 -2.40 -0.58
CA THR A 80 -1.81 -2.49 0.84
C THR A 80 -0.79 -3.34 1.57
N VAL A 81 -0.40 -4.48 1.00
CA VAL A 81 0.65 -5.35 1.56
C VAL A 81 1.97 -4.58 1.67
N VAL A 82 2.36 -3.86 0.61
CA VAL A 82 3.56 -3.00 0.61
C VAL A 82 3.45 -1.88 1.66
N ALA A 83 2.28 -1.28 1.85
CA ALA A 83 2.07 -0.29 2.90
C ALA A 83 2.26 -0.88 4.31
N VAL A 84 1.72 -2.08 4.57
CA VAL A 84 1.91 -2.81 5.83
C VAL A 84 3.39 -3.13 6.06
N LEU A 85 4.09 -3.66 5.05
CA LEU A 85 5.51 -4.00 5.15
C LEU A 85 6.39 -2.76 5.42
N ASN A 86 6.12 -1.64 4.74
CA ASN A 86 6.81 -0.38 4.98
C ASN A 86 6.53 0.19 6.37
N THR A 87 5.33 -0.06 6.91
CA THR A 87 4.96 0.32 8.28
C THR A 87 5.74 -0.49 9.30
N ILE A 88 5.79 -1.81 9.14
CA ILE A 88 6.60 -2.70 9.98
C ILE A 88 8.06 -2.26 9.94
N HIS A 89 8.60 -2.01 8.74
CA HIS A 89 9.98 -1.56 8.56
C HIS A 89 10.28 -0.29 9.36
N GLU A 90 9.41 0.74 9.27
CA GLU A 90 9.58 2.00 10.02
C GLU A 90 9.56 1.79 11.54
N ILE A 91 8.66 0.93 12.02
CA ILE A 91 8.50 0.63 13.46
C ILE A 91 9.72 -0.10 14.03
N VAL A 92 10.30 -1.04 13.27
CA VAL A 92 11.48 -1.81 13.71
C VAL A 92 12.81 -1.12 13.40
N SER A 93 12.81 -0.09 12.55
CA SER A 93 14.01 0.69 12.26
C SER A 93 14.41 1.52 13.47
N ASP A 94 15.67 1.40 13.87
CA ASP A 94 16.27 2.04 15.05
C ASP A 94 15.55 1.72 16.38
N SER A 95 14.88 0.56 16.47
CA SER A 95 14.23 0.08 17.69
C SER A 95 14.40 -1.43 17.86
N LEU A 96 15.36 -1.82 18.71
CA LEU A 96 15.63 -3.22 19.05
C LEU A 96 14.43 -3.88 19.75
N ASP A 97 13.73 -3.17 20.63
CA ASP A 97 12.58 -3.72 21.35
C ASP A 97 11.40 -3.99 20.43
N ASN A 98 11.16 -3.13 19.44
CA ASN A 98 10.16 -3.39 18.41
C ASN A 98 10.57 -4.56 17.50
N ALA A 99 11.87 -4.68 17.19
CA ALA A 99 12.36 -5.85 16.46
C ALA A 99 12.14 -7.15 17.28
N ARG A 100 12.32 -7.13 18.61
CA ARG A 100 11.97 -8.26 19.50
C ARG A 100 10.46 -8.54 19.48
N SER A 101 9.63 -7.51 19.52
CA SER A 101 8.16 -7.64 19.40
C SER A 101 7.78 -8.33 18.09
N LEU A 102 8.43 -7.99 16.96
CA LEU A 102 8.22 -8.65 15.67
C LEU A 102 8.58 -10.14 15.70
N LEU A 103 9.66 -10.52 16.39
CA LEU A 103 10.03 -11.94 16.59
C LEU A 103 8.98 -12.68 17.43
N GLN A 104 8.53 -12.08 18.53
CA GLN A 104 7.50 -12.64 19.42
C GLN A 104 6.17 -12.85 18.70
N ALA A 105 5.80 -11.91 17.81
CA ALA A 105 4.60 -11.99 16.98
C ALA A 105 4.68 -13.02 15.83
N ARG A 106 5.76 -13.81 15.75
CA ARG A 106 6.07 -14.73 14.63
C ARG A 106 6.15 -14.02 13.28
N GLY A 107 6.66 -12.80 13.26
CA GLY A 107 6.80 -11.99 12.06
C GLY A 107 7.84 -12.52 11.08
N VAL A 108 8.98 -13.02 11.56
CA VAL A 108 10.07 -13.51 10.69
C VAL A 108 9.61 -14.67 9.78
N PRO A 109 8.99 -15.76 10.30
CA PRO A 109 8.44 -16.81 9.44
C PRO A 109 7.43 -16.28 8.41
N ALA A 110 6.54 -15.37 8.83
CA ALA A 110 5.50 -14.82 7.94
C ALA A 110 6.11 -13.98 6.80
N LEU A 111 7.12 -13.16 7.09
CA LEU A 111 7.81 -12.34 6.09
C LEU A 111 8.62 -13.18 5.10
N VAL A 112 9.31 -14.22 5.58
CA VAL A 112 10.06 -15.14 4.70
C VAL A 112 9.10 -15.91 3.80
N ALA A 113 7.99 -16.42 4.33
CA ALA A 113 6.99 -17.13 3.55
C ALA A 113 6.38 -16.21 2.47
N LEU A 114 6.00 -14.97 2.83
CA LEU A 114 5.52 -13.99 1.85
C LEU A 114 6.56 -13.71 0.75
N GLY A 115 7.82 -13.51 1.12
CA GLY A 115 8.88 -13.24 0.14
C GLY A 115 9.17 -14.42 -0.80
N ALA A 116 8.82 -15.64 -0.42
CA ALA A 116 9.00 -16.84 -1.22
C ALA A 116 7.77 -17.19 -2.09
N SER A 117 6.56 -16.90 -1.60
CA SER A 117 5.31 -17.25 -2.29
C SER A 117 4.72 -16.11 -3.13
N SER A 118 5.07 -14.85 -2.85
CA SER A 118 4.52 -13.70 -3.55
C SER A 118 5.01 -13.64 -5.00
N GLN A 119 4.07 -13.36 -5.92
CA GLN A 119 4.38 -13.05 -7.31
C GLN A 119 4.80 -11.58 -7.50
N SER A 120 4.61 -10.72 -6.48
CA SER A 120 5.02 -9.32 -6.51
C SER A 120 6.49 -9.16 -6.10
N VAL A 121 7.28 -8.60 -7.00
CA VAL A 121 8.65 -8.16 -6.71
C VAL A 121 8.68 -7.07 -5.64
N ARG A 122 7.66 -6.19 -5.58
CA ARG A 122 7.58 -5.10 -4.60
C ARG A 122 7.38 -5.64 -3.19
N GLU A 123 6.46 -6.58 -3.01
CA GLU A 123 6.23 -7.25 -1.73
C GLU A 123 7.45 -8.02 -1.26
N ALA A 124 8.03 -8.86 -2.14
CA ALA A 124 9.22 -9.64 -1.81
C ALA A 124 10.41 -8.76 -1.41
N LYS A 125 10.60 -7.62 -2.09
CA LYS A 125 11.65 -6.66 -1.76
C LYS A 125 11.39 -5.96 -0.42
N ALA A 126 10.17 -5.49 -0.19
CA ALA A 126 9.81 -4.82 1.07
C ALA A 126 9.93 -5.77 2.27
N ALA A 127 9.48 -7.02 2.13
CA ALA A 127 9.64 -8.05 3.17
C ALA A 127 11.13 -8.33 3.45
N SER A 128 11.95 -8.42 2.40
CA SER A 128 13.39 -8.58 2.53
C SER A 128 14.04 -7.40 3.27
N HIS A 129 13.61 -6.16 3.03
CA HIS A 129 14.13 -5.00 3.76
C HIS A 129 13.85 -5.10 5.26
N VAL A 130 12.62 -5.48 5.66
CA VAL A 130 12.28 -5.70 7.07
C VAL A 130 13.20 -6.77 7.68
N LEU A 131 13.38 -7.90 7.00
CA LEU A 131 14.21 -9.01 7.46
C LEU A 131 15.70 -8.62 7.57
N GLN A 132 16.23 -7.84 6.62
CA GLN A 132 17.60 -7.33 6.70
C GLN A 132 17.78 -6.38 7.88
N THR A 133 16.81 -5.50 8.15
CA THR A 133 16.82 -4.61 9.32
C THR A 133 16.83 -5.42 10.61
N VAL A 134 15.99 -6.44 10.73
CA VAL A 134 15.97 -7.35 11.89
C VAL A 134 17.31 -8.08 12.07
N TRP A 135 17.93 -8.56 10.98
CA TRP A 135 19.23 -9.23 11.02
C TRP A 135 20.42 -8.31 11.34
N SER A 136 20.24 -7.00 11.12
CA SER A 136 21.27 -6.00 11.43
C SER A 136 21.56 -5.94 12.94
N TYR A 137 20.55 -6.17 13.78
CA TYR A 137 20.67 -6.26 15.24
C TYR A 137 21.46 -7.50 15.66
N LYS A 138 22.67 -7.29 16.18
CA LYS A 138 23.57 -8.40 16.58
C LYS A 138 22.97 -9.23 17.71
N GLU A 139 22.21 -8.59 18.58
CA GLU A 139 21.52 -9.16 19.75
C GLU A 139 20.44 -10.18 19.36
N LEU A 140 19.84 -10.04 18.18
CA LEU A 140 18.80 -10.94 17.70
C LEU A 140 19.35 -12.13 16.90
N ARG A 141 20.59 -12.06 16.42
CA ARG A 141 21.17 -13.09 15.54
C ARG A 141 21.20 -14.47 16.20
N GLY A 142 21.56 -14.55 17.49
CA GLY A 142 21.60 -15.83 18.20
C GLY A 142 20.23 -16.51 18.25
N ALA A 143 19.16 -15.74 18.53
CA ALA A 143 17.80 -16.26 18.52
C ALA A 143 17.36 -16.69 17.11
N LEU A 144 17.63 -15.85 16.10
CA LEU A 144 17.29 -16.15 14.70
C LEU A 144 18.01 -17.40 14.19
N GLN A 145 19.30 -17.56 14.50
CA GLN A 145 20.08 -18.73 14.11
C GLN A 145 19.62 -20.00 14.83
N LYS A 146 19.22 -19.90 16.11
CA LYS A 146 18.63 -21.02 16.86
C LYS A 146 17.31 -21.48 16.22
N ASP A 147 16.54 -20.55 15.67
CA ASP A 147 15.32 -20.83 14.91
C ASP A 147 15.60 -21.25 13.45
N GLY A 148 16.87 -21.41 13.05
CA GLY A 148 17.27 -21.88 11.73
C GLY A 148 17.34 -20.81 10.64
N TRP A 149 17.22 -19.52 10.99
CA TRP A 149 17.30 -18.42 10.03
C TRP A 149 18.74 -18.02 9.72
N THR A 150 18.99 -17.72 8.45
CA THR A 150 20.31 -17.28 7.95
C THR A 150 20.16 -16.02 7.09
N LYS A 151 21.25 -15.26 6.95
CA LYS A 151 21.26 -14.03 6.13
C LYS A 151 20.80 -14.27 4.68
N THR A 152 21.14 -15.42 4.11
CA THR A 152 20.78 -15.78 2.72
C THR A 152 19.28 -15.99 2.54
N ARG A 153 18.58 -16.49 3.57
CA ARG A 153 17.11 -16.63 3.58
C ARG A 153 16.38 -15.29 3.54
N PHE A 154 17.07 -14.19 3.86
CA PHE A 154 16.49 -12.83 3.92
C PHE A 154 16.79 -12.00 2.68
N GLN A 155 17.41 -12.60 1.66
CA GLN A 155 17.63 -11.95 0.36
C GLN A 155 16.42 -12.20 -0.54
N SER A 156 15.93 -11.16 -1.20
CA SER A 156 14.91 -11.33 -2.23
C SER A 156 15.52 -12.07 -3.42
N ALA A 157 14.82 -13.06 -3.97
CA ALA A 157 15.23 -13.75 -5.18
C ALA A 157 15.48 -12.77 -6.35
N ALA A 158 14.80 -11.61 -6.37
CA ALA A 158 15.01 -10.55 -7.35
C ALA A 158 16.40 -9.90 -7.28
N THR A 159 17.10 -9.98 -6.13
CA THR A 159 18.49 -9.49 -6.00
C THR A 159 19.53 -10.48 -6.52
N ASN A 160 19.19 -11.77 -6.55
CA ASN A 160 20.02 -12.83 -7.16
C ASN A 160 19.76 -13.00 -8.67
N ALA A 161 18.76 -12.32 -9.23
CA ALA A 161 18.53 -12.28 -10.68
C ALA A 161 19.53 -11.39 -11.44
N LYS A 162 20.58 -10.87 -10.79
CA LYS A 162 21.85 -10.63 -11.49
C LYS A 162 22.50 -11.99 -11.70
N GLY A 163 22.10 -12.64 -12.79
CA GLY A 163 22.67 -13.90 -13.24
C GLY A 163 24.21 -13.86 -13.30
N PRO A 164 24.87 -15.02 -13.36
CA PRO A 164 26.32 -15.07 -13.44
C PRO A 164 26.76 -14.21 -14.62
N LYS A 165 27.65 -13.23 -14.36
CA LYS A 165 28.43 -12.60 -15.43
C LYS A 165 29.16 -13.73 -16.14
N ALA A 166 28.64 -14.16 -17.29
CA ALA A 166 29.35 -15.04 -18.19
C ALA A 166 30.66 -14.34 -18.55
N ALA A 167 31.76 -15.04 -18.26
CA ALA A 167 33.10 -14.62 -18.58
C ALA A 167 33.24 -14.41 -20.10
N LEU A 168 34.07 -13.44 -20.46
CA LEU A 168 34.50 -13.19 -21.83
C LEU A 168 35.21 -14.44 -22.41
N SER A 169 34.76 -14.87 -23.59
CA SER A 169 35.54 -15.56 -24.62
C SER A 169 34.69 -15.54 -25.90
N SER A 170 34.98 -14.64 -26.85
CA SER A 170 35.81 -14.88 -28.05
C SER A 170 35.13 -15.76 -29.11
N GLY A 171 34.93 -15.18 -30.30
CA GLY A 171 34.38 -15.80 -31.52
C GLY A 171 33.02 -15.17 -31.85
N GLY A 172 32.84 -14.32 -32.86
CA GLY A 172 33.53 -14.20 -34.14
C GLY A 172 32.46 -14.24 -35.21
N PHE A 173 31.86 -13.09 -35.51
CA PHE A 173 31.13 -12.85 -36.75
C PHE A 173 31.05 -11.34 -36.97
N ASP A 174 31.81 -10.89 -37.95
CA ASP A 174 31.87 -9.55 -38.50
C ASP A 174 30.70 -9.35 -39.48
N ASP A 175 29.96 -8.26 -39.34
CA ASP A 175 29.18 -7.73 -40.45
C ASP A 175 29.35 -6.22 -40.48
N SER A 176 30.03 -5.77 -41.53
CA SER A 176 30.63 -4.45 -41.66
C SER A 176 29.68 -3.51 -42.39
N THR A 177 29.21 -2.46 -41.72
CA THR A 177 28.58 -1.31 -42.40
C THR A 177 29.16 0.00 -41.89
N LEU A 178 30.39 0.32 -42.31
CA LEU A 178 30.91 1.69 -42.29
C LEU A 178 31.47 2.00 -43.68
N PRO A 179 30.94 3.00 -44.41
CA PRO A 179 31.47 3.35 -45.72
C PRO A 179 32.79 4.13 -45.57
N LEU A 180 33.78 3.65 -46.32
CA LEU A 180 35.10 4.25 -46.49
C LEU A 180 34.99 5.56 -47.27
N VAL A 181 35.73 6.54 -46.79
CA VAL A 181 36.01 7.84 -47.40
C VAL A 181 36.81 7.64 -48.69
N ASP A 182 36.29 8.12 -49.81
CA ASP A 182 37.06 8.36 -51.03
C ASP A 182 37.25 9.86 -51.22
N LYS A 183 38.52 10.25 -51.36
CA LYS A 183 38.97 11.61 -51.66
C LYS A 183 39.37 11.62 -53.13
N SER A 184 38.68 12.41 -53.95
CA SER A 184 39.20 12.87 -55.25
C SER A 184 38.62 14.23 -55.59
N LEU A 185 39.45 15.03 -56.25
CA LEU A 185 39.45 16.48 -56.35
C LEU A 185 38.54 17.00 -57.48
N ASP A 186 38.38 18.32 -57.43
CA ASP A 186 38.06 19.26 -58.51
C ASP A 186 36.61 19.71 -58.70
N GLY A 187 36.45 21.03 -58.60
CA GLY A 187 35.68 21.77 -59.59
C GLY A 187 34.32 22.33 -59.16
N GLU A 188 34.32 23.65 -58.96
CA GLU A 188 33.24 24.58 -59.35
C GLU A 188 32.25 25.11 -58.30
N LYS A 189 31.83 26.35 -58.61
CA LYS A 189 31.29 27.46 -57.81
C LYS A 189 29.82 27.29 -57.33
N PRO A 190 29.32 28.22 -56.48
CA PRO A 190 28.23 27.97 -55.53
C PRO A 190 26.84 28.27 -56.12
N GLY A 191 25.83 27.51 -55.70
CA GLY A 191 24.45 27.79 -56.05
C GLY A 191 23.47 26.80 -55.43
N SER A 192 22.34 27.32 -54.93
CA SER A 192 21.19 26.61 -54.36
C SER A 192 21.32 26.13 -52.91
N ARG A 193 21.15 27.12 -52.03
CA ARG A 193 20.78 26.95 -50.63
C ARG A 193 19.26 26.83 -50.61
N ASP A 194 18.73 25.60 -50.57
CA ASP A 194 17.28 25.35 -50.43
C ASP A 194 16.84 25.78 -49.03
N VAL A 195 16.52 27.06 -48.92
CA VAL A 195 15.83 27.67 -47.79
C VAL A 195 14.35 27.34 -47.94
N ILE A 196 13.81 26.58 -46.98
CA ILE A 196 12.37 26.36 -46.87
C ILE A 196 11.75 27.68 -46.36
N PRO A 197 10.92 28.40 -47.13
CA PRO A 197 10.34 29.68 -46.72
C PRO A 197 9.32 29.46 -45.59
N MET A 198 9.34 30.32 -44.58
CA MET A 198 8.53 30.19 -43.36
C MET A 198 7.42 31.25 -43.30
N GLU A 199 6.74 31.55 -44.41
CA GLU A 199 5.61 32.49 -44.40
C GLU A 199 4.59 32.19 -45.51
N ALA A 200 3.51 31.46 -45.20
CA ALA A 200 2.17 31.68 -45.75
C ALA A 200 1.16 30.73 -45.11
N LEU A 201 0.00 31.29 -44.72
CA LEU A 201 -1.24 30.66 -44.23
C LEU A 201 -1.37 30.50 -42.70
N GLY A 202 -1.71 31.63 -42.06
CA GLY A 202 -3.02 31.83 -41.41
C GLY A 202 -3.38 31.01 -40.16
N PRO A 203 -3.94 31.63 -39.11
CA PRO A 203 -4.31 30.94 -37.88
C PRO A 203 -5.57 30.10 -38.13
N ASP A 204 -5.61 28.89 -37.56
CA ASP A 204 -6.77 28.02 -37.32
C ASP A 204 -6.49 26.58 -37.79
N GLY A 205 -5.95 25.77 -36.87
CA GLY A 205 -5.62 24.38 -37.19
C GLY A 205 -5.35 23.44 -36.01
N TYR A 206 -5.68 23.83 -34.77
CA TYR A 206 -5.60 22.92 -33.62
C TYR A 206 -6.94 22.88 -32.88
N THR A 207 -7.85 22.05 -33.39
CA THR A 207 -9.03 21.59 -32.67
C THR A 207 -8.56 20.60 -31.60
N THR A 208 -8.41 21.08 -30.36
CA THR A 208 -8.22 20.20 -29.19
C THR A 208 -9.58 19.81 -28.64
N VAL A 209 -9.75 18.49 -28.46
CA VAL A 209 -10.91 17.83 -27.91
C VAL A 209 -11.16 18.26 -26.46
N ASP A 210 -12.45 18.52 -26.20
CA ASP A 210 -13.17 18.79 -24.95
C ASP A 210 -12.42 18.74 -23.61
N GLN A 211 -12.37 19.91 -22.95
CA GLN A 211 -12.25 20.02 -21.52
C GLN A 211 -12.97 21.29 -21.03
N ARG A 212 -14.19 21.13 -20.48
CA ARG A 212 -14.77 21.85 -19.31
C ARG A 212 -16.30 21.96 -19.38
N GLU A 213 -16.99 21.00 -18.77
CA GLU A 213 -18.32 21.26 -18.19
C GLU A 213 -18.13 21.86 -16.78
N TRP A 214 -18.11 23.19 -16.67
CA TRP A 214 -18.36 23.90 -15.41
C TRP A 214 -18.64 25.39 -15.65
N ARG A 215 -19.92 25.75 -15.85
CA ARG A 215 -20.69 26.79 -15.11
C ARG A 215 -21.82 27.42 -15.93
N ALA A 216 -23.00 27.31 -15.35
CA ALA A 216 -23.98 28.37 -15.10
C ALA A 216 -24.40 29.27 -16.27
N ARG A 217 -25.64 29.08 -16.73
CA ARG A 217 -26.50 30.18 -17.16
C ARG A 217 -27.88 30.02 -16.55
N GLY A 218 -28.24 30.98 -15.71
CA GLY A 218 -29.64 31.23 -15.38
C GLY A 218 -30.28 32.11 -16.45
N SER A 219 -31.58 31.93 -16.65
CA SER A 219 -32.61 32.97 -16.77
C SER A 219 -33.97 32.29 -16.96
N ALA A 220 -34.95 32.71 -16.15
CA ALA A 220 -36.36 32.26 -16.09
C ALA A 220 -37.21 32.98 -17.19
N PRO A 221 -38.59 33.00 -17.24
CA PRO A 221 -39.57 32.77 -16.17
C PRO A 221 -40.99 32.21 -16.52
N VAL A 222 -41.82 32.11 -15.46
CA VAL A 222 -43.30 32.19 -15.34
C VAL A 222 -44.17 30.91 -15.33
N GLY A 223 -44.98 30.81 -14.25
CA GLY A 223 -46.23 30.05 -14.10
C GLY A 223 -46.10 28.96 -13.04
N ASP A 224 -46.93 28.81 -12.00
CA ASP A 224 -48.07 29.54 -11.44
C ASP A 224 -48.25 29.00 -10.00
N ILE A 225 -48.94 29.78 -9.18
CA ILE A 225 -49.09 29.68 -7.72
C ILE A 225 -50.25 28.72 -7.36
N SER A 226 -50.03 27.77 -6.45
CA SER A 226 -51.13 27.28 -5.60
C SER A 226 -50.67 26.58 -4.32
N GLU A 227 -51.45 26.80 -3.28
CA GLU A 227 -51.14 26.67 -1.86
C GLU A 227 -51.54 25.30 -1.27
N LYS A 228 -50.82 24.90 -0.21
CA LYS A 228 -51.22 24.20 1.03
C LYS A 228 -52.33 23.12 1.01
N GLU A 229 -52.00 21.87 1.42
CA GLU A 229 -52.30 21.27 2.76
C GLU A 229 -51.85 19.78 2.83
N PRO A 230 -51.55 19.20 4.02
CA PRO A 230 -51.14 17.80 4.18
C PRO A 230 -52.32 16.87 4.56
N LEU A 231 -52.55 15.82 3.78
CA LEU A 231 -53.61 14.84 4.02
C LEU A 231 -53.18 13.71 4.97
N LYS A 232 -54.07 13.41 5.93
CA LYS A 232 -54.02 12.37 6.97
C LYS A 232 -54.14 10.94 6.40
N PRO A 233 -53.72 9.89 7.14
CA PRO A 233 -53.69 8.50 6.66
C PRO A 233 -55.06 7.82 6.80
N ASP A 234 -55.46 7.07 5.77
CA ASP A 234 -56.68 6.26 5.72
C ASP A 234 -56.38 4.80 6.17
N PRO A 235 -57.07 4.22 7.16
CA PRO A 235 -56.78 2.90 7.70
C PRO A 235 -57.59 1.83 6.96
N SER A 236 -57.10 1.34 5.82
CA SER A 236 -57.66 0.13 5.19
C SER A 236 -56.68 -0.52 4.22
N ARG A 237 -55.77 -1.35 4.75
CA ARG A 237 -55.10 -2.38 3.95
C ARG A 237 -54.83 -3.64 4.77
N LYS A 238 -55.58 -4.70 4.45
CA LYS A 238 -55.40 -6.06 4.94
C LYS A 238 -54.05 -6.61 4.48
N ALA A 239 -53.28 -7.17 5.41
CA ALA A 239 -52.01 -7.85 5.14
C ALA A 239 -52.24 -9.32 4.73
N PRO A 240 -51.50 -9.88 3.75
CA PRO A 240 -51.51 -11.31 3.44
C PRO A 240 -50.52 -12.11 4.33
N PRO A 241 -50.72 -13.44 4.52
CA PRO A 241 -50.00 -14.21 5.54
C PRO A 241 -48.72 -14.90 5.02
N GLY A 242 -47.68 -14.91 5.89
CA GLY A 242 -46.65 -15.95 6.09
C GLY A 242 -45.71 -16.38 4.94
N PRO A 243 -44.42 -16.62 5.22
CA PRO A 243 -44.06 -17.97 5.65
C PRO A 243 -43.15 -18.05 6.89
N SER A 244 -43.34 -19.13 7.64
CA SER A 244 -42.72 -19.51 8.91
C SER A 244 -41.19 -19.59 8.86
N ARG A 245 -40.49 -18.91 9.78
CA ARG A 245 -39.08 -19.15 10.12
C ARG A 245 -38.98 -19.90 11.46
N PRO A 246 -38.14 -20.94 11.57
CA PRO A 246 -37.89 -21.61 12.84
C PRO A 246 -36.97 -20.74 13.73
N ALA A 247 -37.29 -20.72 15.03
CA ALA A 247 -36.53 -20.00 16.06
C ALA A 247 -35.18 -20.68 16.32
N VAL A 248 -34.09 -19.92 16.26
CA VAL A 248 -32.76 -20.36 16.70
C VAL A 248 -32.62 -20.05 18.19
N ARG A 249 -32.45 -21.09 19.01
CA ARG A 249 -32.23 -20.98 20.45
C ARG A 249 -30.80 -20.51 20.74
N LEU A 250 -30.71 -19.54 21.65
CA LEU A 250 -29.48 -19.09 22.29
C LEU A 250 -28.96 -20.23 23.19
N VAL A 251 -27.76 -20.72 22.92
CA VAL A 251 -27.05 -21.66 23.79
C VAL A 251 -26.09 -20.87 24.68
N ASP A 252 -26.26 -21.04 26.00
CA ASP A 252 -25.34 -20.58 27.03
C ASP A 252 -23.96 -21.23 26.86
N ALA A 253 -22.92 -20.40 26.75
CA ALA A 253 -21.54 -20.82 26.95
C ALA A 253 -20.94 -19.96 28.08
N VAL A 254 -20.99 -20.53 29.28
CA VAL A 254 -20.18 -20.15 30.44
C VAL A 254 -18.70 -20.22 30.06
N GLY A 255 -18.00 -19.10 30.23
CA GLY A 255 -16.55 -18.98 30.05
C GLY A 255 -16.08 -17.70 30.72
N ASP A 256 -15.75 -17.83 32.01
CA ASP A 256 -15.25 -16.77 32.89
C ASP A 256 -13.89 -16.23 32.37
N ALA A 257 -13.87 -15.00 31.86
CA ALA A 257 -12.66 -14.26 31.57
C ALA A 257 -12.84 -12.81 32.03
N LYS A 258 -12.51 -12.57 33.30
CA LYS A 258 -12.45 -11.23 33.90
C LYS A 258 -11.44 -10.35 33.13
N PRO A 259 -11.83 -9.18 32.59
CA PRO A 259 -10.90 -8.26 31.94
C PRO A 259 -9.94 -7.63 32.97
N GLN A 260 -8.68 -7.39 32.56
CA GLN A 260 -7.65 -6.78 33.42
C GLN A 260 -7.99 -5.32 33.77
N PRO A 261 -7.62 -4.85 34.98
CA PRO A 261 -8.00 -3.53 35.49
C PRO A 261 -7.26 -2.40 34.77
N VAL A 262 -7.90 -1.23 34.75
CA VAL A 262 -7.64 -0.09 33.85
C VAL A 262 -6.46 0.79 34.29
N ASP A 263 -5.86 0.51 35.44
CA ASP A 263 -4.94 1.42 36.13
C ASP A 263 -3.47 1.28 35.69
N SER A 264 -3.17 0.46 34.70
CA SER A 264 -1.81 0.28 34.16
C SER A 264 -1.44 1.26 33.03
N TRP A 265 -2.26 2.30 32.78
CA TRP A 265 -2.17 3.13 31.58
C TRP A 265 -1.90 4.63 31.85
N VAL A 266 -1.22 4.96 32.93
CA VAL A 266 -0.75 6.34 33.23
C VAL A 266 0.76 6.39 33.27
#